data_AF-A0A2K8MH36-F1
#
_entry.id   AF-A0A2K8MH36-F1
#
_cell.length_a   1.000
_cell.length_b   1.000
_cell.length_c   1.000
_cell.angle_alpha   90.00
_cell.angle_beta   90.00
_cell.angle_gamma   90.00
#
_symmetry.space_group_name_H-M   'P 1'
#
loop_
_entity.id
_entity.type
_entity.pdbx_description
1 polymer ?
#
loop_
_entity_poly.entity_id
_entity_poly.type
_entity_poly.pdbx_seq_one_letter_code
_entity_poly.pdbx_strand_id
1 'polypeptide(L)'
;MRFIVLITMIALAAPSAVLAQEAPPTETGKPEKPVCKTTSTTGSRLRRTRYCMTKWEAKIDEEKSRRDVDQMRRTDTYTPPAGPF
;
A
#
# COMPACT_ATOMS: atom_id res chain seq x y z
N MET A 1 -16.60 36.74 50.44
CA MET A 1 -15.62 35.98 49.63
C MET A 1 -14.25 36.50 50.03
N ARG A 2 -13.52 35.80 50.91
CA ARG A 2 -12.48 34.81 50.59
C ARG A 2 -11.36 35.41 49.73
N PHE A 3 -10.30 35.88 50.39
CA PHE A 3 -8.97 35.22 50.52
C PHE A 3 -8.16 35.38 49.21
N ILE A 4 -7.15 36.24 49.15
CA ILE A 4 -5.77 36.04 49.66
C ILE A 4 -4.85 35.45 48.57
N VAL A 5 -3.65 36.05 48.49
CA VAL A 5 -2.37 35.49 48.01
C VAL A 5 -2.14 35.45 46.49
N LEU A 6 -1.22 36.25 45.92
CA LEU A 6 0.26 36.26 46.03
C LEU A 6 0.90 35.37 44.94
N ILE A 7 2.12 35.78 44.53
CA ILE A 7 3.22 34.91 44.07
C ILE A 7 3.06 34.39 42.61
N THR A 8 4.01 34.46 41.67
CA THR A 8 5.40 34.92 41.59
C THR A 8 5.81 34.78 40.12
N MET A 9 6.72 35.65 39.66
CA MET A 9 7.67 35.35 38.60
C MET A 9 8.25 33.94 38.73
N ILE A 10 8.16 33.11 37.69
CA ILE A 10 9.21 32.14 37.36
C ILE A 10 9.33 32.07 35.84
N ALA A 11 10.29 32.82 35.30
CA ALA A 11 10.93 32.51 34.05
C ALA A 11 11.65 31.17 34.22
N LEU A 12 11.16 30.11 33.56
CA LEU A 12 11.93 28.90 33.34
C LEU A 12 12.32 28.83 31.87
N ALA A 13 13.46 29.45 31.56
CA ALA A 13 14.25 29.10 30.41
C ALA A 13 14.72 27.66 30.61
N ALA A 14 14.13 26.72 29.86
CA ALA A 14 14.65 25.37 29.72
C ALA A 14 15.03 25.17 28.26
N PRO A 15 16.30 25.37 27.86
CA PRO A 15 16.82 24.72 26.68
C PRO A 15 16.96 23.24 27.06
N SER A 16 15.94 22.45 26.76
CA SER A 16 16.05 21.00 26.79
C SER A 16 17.20 20.61 25.87
N ALA A 17 18.32 20.21 26.49
CA ALA A 17 19.42 19.57 25.83
C ALA A 17 18.87 18.40 25.00
N VAL A 18 18.90 18.56 23.68
CA VAL A 18 18.63 17.48 22.73
C VAL A 18 19.74 16.46 22.95
N LEU A 19 19.45 15.42 23.72
CA LEU A 19 20.20 14.19 23.74
C LEU A 19 20.25 13.70 22.30
N ALA A 20 21.42 13.81 21.68
CA ALA A 20 21.76 13.11 20.46
C ALA A 20 21.66 11.61 20.76
N GLN A 21 20.46 11.07 20.58
CA GLN A 21 20.28 9.63 20.45
C GLN A 21 20.93 9.27 19.13
N GLU A 22 22.09 8.64 19.24
CA GLU A 22 22.77 7.95 18.16
C GLU A 22 21.81 6.89 17.61
N ALA A 23 21.00 7.30 16.63
CA ALA A 23 20.12 6.39 15.92
C ALA A 23 21.01 5.33 15.25
N PRO A 24 20.72 4.03 15.41
CA PRO A 24 21.48 3.00 14.73
C PRO A 24 21.44 3.26 13.22
N PRO A 25 22.53 2.97 12.49
CA PRO A 25 22.60 3.22 11.06
C PRO A 25 21.41 2.52 10.40
N THR A 26 20.43 3.32 9.98
CA THR A 26 19.30 2.82 9.22
C THR A 26 19.90 2.36 7.91
N GLU A 27 19.99 1.05 7.71
CA GLU A 27 20.36 0.48 6.42
C GLU A 27 19.53 1.20 5.36
N THR A 28 20.21 1.97 4.52
CA THR A 28 19.62 2.66 3.39
C THR A 28 19.33 1.61 2.32
N GLY A 29 18.36 0.74 2.63
CA GLY A 29 17.71 -0.11 1.65
C GLY A 29 17.16 0.81 0.57
N LYS A 30 17.73 0.73 -0.63
CA LYS A 30 17.31 1.51 -1.79
C LYS A 30 15.78 1.45 -1.86
N PRO A 31 15.06 2.59 -1.88
CA PRO A 31 13.61 2.57 -1.86
C PRO A 31 13.13 1.73 -3.03
N GLU A 32 12.41 0.65 -2.72
CA GLU A 32 11.90 -0.23 -3.76
C GLU A 32 10.97 0.57 -4.65
N LYS A 33 11.31 0.65 -5.94
CA LYS A 33 10.49 1.38 -6.90
C LYS A 33 9.13 0.69 -7.00
N PRO A 34 8.01 1.41 -6.79
CA PRO A 34 6.69 0.85 -6.93
C PRO A 34 6.43 0.47 -8.39
N VAL A 35 5.75 -0.65 -8.60
CA VAL A 35 5.33 -1.15 -9.92
C VAL A 35 3.89 -0.71 -10.15
N CYS A 36 3.68 0.19 -11.12
CA CYS A 36 2.34 0.70 -11.42
C CYS A 36 1.72 -0.03 -12.62
N LYS A 37 0.51 -0.56 -12.44
CA LYS A 37 -0.31 -1.15 -13.48
C LYS A 37 -1.50 -0.24 -13.79
N THR A 38 -2.01 -0.32 -15.01
CA THR A 38 -3.22 0.40 -15.43
C THR A 38 -4.25 -0.63 -15.82
N THR A 39 -5.41 -0.61 -15.17
CA THR A 39 -6.57 -1.41 -15.56
C THR A 39 -7.59 -0.52 -16.26
N SER A 40 -8.12 -1.03 -17.36
CA SER A 40 -9.26 -0.43 -18.05
C SER A 40 -10.48 -1.29 -17.79
N THR A 41 -11.53 -0.70 -17.22
CA THR A 41 -12.82 -1.36 -17.14
C THR A 41 -13.57 -1.07 -18.43
N THR A 42 -13.85 -2.12 -19.21
CA THR A 42 -14.69 -2.07 -20.40
C THR A 42 -16.16 -2.11 -19.97
N GLY A 43 -16.93 -1.09 -20.37
CA GLY A 43 -18.35 -0.90 -20.01
C GLY A 43 -18.87 0.42 -20.60
N SER A 44 -20.11 0.83 -20.29
CA SER A 44 -20.70 2.08 -20.86
C SER A 44 -19.92 3.35 -20.52
N ARG A 45 -19.10 3.29 -19.47
CA ARG A 45 -18.12 4.33 -19.12
C ARG A 45 -16.73 3.72 -19.15
N LEU A 46 -15.93 4.12 -20.14
CA LEU A 46 -14.52 3.79 -20.20
C LEU A 46 -13.79 4.54 -19.09
N ARG A 47 -13.45 3.84 -18.01
CA ARG A 47 -12.58 4.36 -16.94
C ARG A 47 -11.27 3.60 -16.95
N ARG A 48 -10.17 4.36 -16.86
CA ARG A 48 -8.82 3.84 -16.65
C ARG A 48 -8.40 4.18 -15.23
N THR A 49 -7.97 3.18 -14.48
CA THR A 49 -7.47 3.35 -13.12
C THR A 49 -6.03 2.89 -13.08
N ARG A 50 -5.16 3.70 -12.48
CA ARG A 50 -3.76 3.36 -12.23
C ARG A 50 -3.62 2.98 -10.76
N TYR A 51 -3.02 1.84 -10.49
CA TYR A 51 -2.69 1.40 -9.13
C TYR A 51 -1.24 0.97 -9.09
N CYS A 52 -0.55 1.34 -8.01
CA CYS A 52 0.86 1.05 -7.81
C CYS A 52 0.99 0.06 -6.66
N MET A 53 1.82 -0.96 -6.86
CA MET A 53 2.06 -2.04 -5.92
C MET A 53 3.55 -2.14 -5.64
N THR A 54 3.89 -2.83 -4.55
CA THR A 54 5.27 -3.24 -4.28
C THR A 54 5.74 -4.31 -5.27
N LYS A 55 7.06 -4.55 -5.35
CA LYS A 55 7.60 -5.62 -6.22
C LYS A 55 7.10 -7.01 -5.82
N TRP A 56 6.93 -7.23 -4.53
CA TRP A 56 6.42 -8.48 -3.99
C TRP A 56 4.98 -8.74 -4.44
N GLU A 57 4.10 -7.75 -4.26
CA GLU A 57 2.70 -7.83 -4.68
C GLU A 57 2.57 -8.02 -6.20
N ALA A 58 3.42 -7.34 -6.98
CA ALA A 58 3.43 -7.49 -8.43
C ALA A 58 3.76 -8.92 -8.89
N LYS A 59 4.66 -9.63 -8.18
CA LYS A 59 4.97 -11.04 -8.47
C LYS A 59 3.80 -11.96 -8.16
N ILE A 60 3.16 -11.79 -7.00
CA ILE A 60 1.98 -12.56 -6.61
C ILE A 60 0.86 -12.38 -7.64
N ASP A 61 0.62 -11.14 -8.07
CA ASP A 61 -0.41 -10.82 -9.06
C ASP A 61 -0.13 -11.46 -10.44
N GLU A 62 1.14 -11.52 -10.85
CA GLU A 62 1.54 -12.20 -12.10
C GLU A 62 1.34 -13.71 -12.02
N GLU A 63 1.73 -14.35 -10.92
CA GLU A 63 1.52 -15.78 -10.71
C GLU A 63 0.03 -16.15 -10.70
N LYS A 64 -0.79 -15.32 -10.04
CA LYS A 64 -2.25 -15.50 -10.03
C LYS A 64 -2.81 -15.37 -11.45
N SER A 65 -2.42 -14.33 -12.18
CA SER A 65 -2.86 -14.11 -13.56
C SER A 65 -2.52 -15.30 -14.47
N ARG A 66 -1.32 -15.90 -14.33
CA ARG A 66 -0.93 -17.08 -15.10
C ARG A 66 -1.83 -18.28 -14.79
N ARG A 67 -2.11 -18.55 -13.50
CA ARG A 67 -3.01 -19.64 -13.09
C ARG A 67 -4.43 -19.45 -13.62
N ASP A 68 -4.94 -18.23 -13.58
CA ASP A 68 -6.29 -17.93 -14.08
C ASP A 68 -6.37 -18.14 -15.60
N VAL A 69 -5.36 -17.69 -16.36
CA VAL A 69 -5.27 -17.95 -17.81
C VAL A 69 -5.17 -19.44 -18.11
N ASP A 70 -4.35 -20.18 -17.37
CA ASP A 70 -4.22 -21.63 -17.53
C ASP A 70 -5.53 -22.38 -17.21
N GLN A 71 -6.28 -21.93 -16.20
CA GLN A 71 -7.60 -22.49 -15.93
C GLN A 71 -8.59 -22.20 -17.04
N MET A 72 -8.68 -20.94 -17.51
CA MET A 72 -9.54 -20.57 -18.63
C MET A 72 -9.24 -21.39 -19.88
N ARG A 73 -7.96 -21.60 -20.19
CA ARG A 73 -7.52 -22.43 -21.31
C ARG A 73 -7.99 -23.88 -21.20
N ARG A 74 -7.99 -24.45 -20.00
CA ARG A 74 -8.49 -25.82 -19.76
C ARG A 74 -10.01 -25.91 -19.88
N THR A 75 -10.72 -24.88 -19.42
CA THR A 75 -12.19 -24.84 -19.55
C THR A 75 -12.65 -24.54 -20.97
N ASP A 76 -11.95 -23.73 -21.75
CA ASP A 76 -12.31 -23.46 -23.16
C ASP A 76 -12.21 -24.71 -24.04
N THR A 77 -11.33 -25.65 -23.69
CA THR A 77 -11.27 -26.96 -24.38
C THR A 77 -12.43 -27.90 -23.99
N TYR A 78 -13.27 -27.54 -23.03
CA TYR A 78 -14.48 -28.29 -22.70
C TYR A 78 -15.59 -27.96 -23.70
N THR A 79 -15.67 -28.75 -24.77
CA THR A 79 -16.84 -28.74 -25.66
C THR A 79 -17.95 -29.54 -24.97
N PRO A 80 -19.07 -28.93 -24.55
CA PRO A 80 -20.16 -29.69 -23.93
C PRO A 80 -20.66 -30.74 -24.95
N PRO A 81 -20.91 -31.98 -24.52
CA PRO A 81 -21.49 -32.96 -25.43
C PRO A 81 -22.83 -32.42 -25.94
N ALA A 82 -23.02 -32.45 -27.26
CA ALA A 82 -24.29 -32.10 -27.87
C ALA A 82 -25.36 -33.05 -27.31
N GLY A 83 -26.10 -32.57 -26.32
CA GLY A 83 -27.24 -33.30 -25.76
C GLY A 83 -28.32 -33.44 -26.83
N PRO A 84 -29.10 -34.53 -26.83
CA PRO A 84 -30.16 -34.72 -27.79
C PRO A 84 -31.27 -33.71 -27.47
N PHE A 85 -31.46 -32.74 -28.37
CA PHE A 85 -32.74 -32.04 -28.52
C PHE A 85 -33.67 -32.92 -29.37
#